data_AF-A0A364Y3U9-F1
#
_entry.id   AF-A0A364Y3U9-F1
#
_cell.length_a   1.000
_cell.length_b   1.000
_cell.length_c   1.000
_cell.angle_alpha   90.00
_cell.angle_beta   90.00
_cell.angle_gamma   90.00
#
_symmetry.space_group_name_H-M   'P 1'
#
loop_
_entity.id
_entity.type
_entity.pdbx_description
1 polymer ?
#
loop_
_entity_poly.entity_id
_entity_poly.type
_entity_poly.pdbx_seq_one_letter_code
_entity_poly.pdbx_strand_id
1 'polypeptide(L)'
;MSTIATEKPLTTDITAWIESNLSTTGLVQDLRKEGLSYFQQLGIPANKAEEYKFTPIARLLEKNFNFSTRNAEAKSIDINHYAIPGLDANVLVFVNGVYAAQYSKIISPATEVTILPLREAIDTKKDLILVHLGKHADHKADALTAWNTASWSDGVFIHVGKNTIVEKPIVLYHIHDVREGQTITHHRNLFIVEQSAEVTVIEKFDSEGTGNGFSNVVTEGVVAENAGLNLYEIQNDGGARYHYNHIHMTQANASRVNTFTFSLDGKLIRNNLQLCLDGEGIESHMYGLYALTGDTLADNHTVVDHRKPNSFSNELYKGILDGQSKGVFNGKIFVRPNAQKTNAFQANRNILLTDKATVNTKPQLEIWADDVKCSHGCTTGQLDEEAVFYLQARGISKETARAMMLYAFAGEVLDAIKHPVIKEYIDTIISERLHKNF
;
A
#
# COMPACT_ATOMS: atom_id res chain seq x y z
N MET A 1 23.43 35.15 -5.01
CA MET A 1 22.60 34.83 -6.19
C MET A 1 23.31 33.75 -7.00
N SER A 2 22.99 32.49 -6.69
CA SER A 2 23.33 31.33 -7.50
C SER A 2 22.00 30.80 -8.02
N THR A 3 21.85 30.88 -9.33
CA THR A 3 20.62 30.62 -10.08
C THR A 3 20.27 29.13 -10.01
N ILE A 4 19.19 28.83 -9.29
CA ILE A 4 18.50 27.54 -9.29
C ILE A 4 17.81 27.41 -10.66
N ALA A 5 18.40 26.64 -11.56
CA ALA A 5 17.79 26.31 -12.84
C ALA A 5 16.93 25.04 -12.70
N THR A 6 15.61 25.28 -12.71
CA THR A 6 14.54 24.45 -13.30
C THR A 6 14.25 23.03 -12.76
N GLU A 7 13.69 22.93 -11.56
CA GLU A 7 12.79 21.81 -11.14
C GLU A 7 11.32 22.07 -11.52
N LYS A 8 11.02 23.13 -12.28
CA LYS A 8 9.66 23.51 -12.70
C LYS A 8 9.01 22.73 -13.87
N PRO A 9 9.72 22.03 -14.79
CA PRO A 9 9.02 21.43 -15.95
C PRO A 9 8.08 20.29 -15.54
N LEU A 10 8.52 19.34 -14.72
CA LEU A 10 7.69 18.17 -14.36
C LEU A 10 6.39 18.54 -13.63
N THR A 11 6.45 19.41 -12.62
CA THR A 11 5.24 19.85 -11.90
C THR A 11 4.29 20.58 -12.83
N THR A 12 4.80 21.40 -13.77
CA THR A 12 3.98 22.07 -14.78
C THR A 12 3.36 21.07 -15.76
N ASP A 13 4.11 20.08 -16.24
CA ASP A 13 3.60 19.05 -17.15
C ASP A 13 2.52 18.20 -16.48
N ILE A 14 2.71 17.82 -15.21
CA ILE A 14 1.69 17.10 -14.44
C ILE A 14 0.48 17.99 -14.18
N THR A 15 0.68 19.27 -13.88
CA THR A 15 -0.43 20.22 -13.71
C THR A 15 -1.28 20.31 -14.98
N ALA A 16 -0.65 20.44 -16.15
CA ALA A 16 -1.34 20.44 -17.43
C ALA A 16 -2.06 19.11 -17.70
N TRP A 17 -1.43 17.98 -17.33
CA TRP A 17 -2.06 16.67 -17.41
C TRP A 17 -3.32 16.59 -16.52
N ILE A 18 -3.24 17.05 -15.26
CA ILE A 18 -4.40 17.10 -14.35
C ILE A 18 -5.51 17.96 -14.96
N GLU A 19 -5.21 19.18 -15.39
CA GLU A 19 -6.19 20.12 -15.96
C GLU A 19 -6.88 19.53 -17.21
N SER A 20 -6.15 18.80 -18.05
CA SER A 20 -6.73 18.14 -19.24
C SER A 20 -7.67 16.97 -18.91
N ASN A 21 -7.56 16.39 -17.71
CA ASN A 21 -8.36 15.25 -17.24
C ASN A 21 -9.37 15.64 -16.14
N LEU A 22 -9.42 16.92 -15.74
CA LEU A 22 -10.27 17.37 -14.65
C LEU A 22 -11.73 17.44 -15.09
N SER A 23 -12.58 16.60 -14.50
CA SER A 23 -14.04 16.80 -14.60
C SER A 23 -14.44 18.12 -13.92
N THR A 24 -15.15 18.98 -14.64
CA THR A 24 -15.60 20.29 -14.16
C THR A 24 -17.04 20.30 -13.65
N THR A 25 -17.65 19.13 -13.44
CA THR A 25 -19.03 18.99 -12.97
C THR A 25 -19.14 17.87 -11.92
N GLY A 26 -20.11 18.01 -10.99
CA GLY A 26 -20.47 16.96 -10.03
C GLY A 26 -20.09 17.25 -8.57
N LEU A 27 -20.51 16.34 -7.68
CA LEU A 27 -20.44 16.46 -6.22
C LEU A 27 -19.02 16.68 -5.67
N VAL A 28 -17.99 16.21 -6.39
CA VAL A 28 -16.59 16.20 -5.97
C VAL A 28 -15.74 17.30 -6.63
N GLN A 29 -16.35 18.23 -7.36
CA GLN A 29 -15.63 19.25 -8.14
C GLN A 29 -14.75 20.13 -7.25
N ASP A 30 -15.26 20.61 -6.12
CA ASP A 30 -14.52 21.51 -5.24
C ASP A 30 -13.34 20.78 -4.58
N LEU A 31 -13.52 19.52 -4.22
CA LEU A 31 -12.44 18.65 -3.71
C LEU A 31 -11.32 18.51 -4.76
N ARG A 32 -11.66 18.31 -6.04
CA ARG A 32 -10.67 18.21 -7.12
C ARG A 32 -9.92 19.52 -7.37
N LYS A 33 -10.62 20.66 -7.33
CA LYS A 33 -10.00 21.99 -7.43
C LYS A 33 -9.06 22.26 -6.26
N GLU A 34 -9.46 21.86 -5.05
CA GLU A 34 -8.62 21.95 -3.86
C GLU A 34 -7.35 21.09 -4.03
N GLY A 35 -7.50 19.84 -4.47
CA GLY A 35 -6.38 18.95 -4.78
C GLY A 35 -5.40 19.52 -5.80
N LEU A 36 -5.91 20.09 -6.91
CA LEU A 36 -5.08 20.76 -7.92
C LEU A 36 -4.32 21.95 -7.33
N SER A 37 -5.00 22.78 -6.52
CA SER A 37 -4.38 23.95 -5.90
C SER A 37 -3.26 23.57 -4.94
N TYR A 38 -3.47 22.55 -4.08
CA TYR A 38 -2.41 22.07 -3.19
C TYR A 38 -1.28 21.39 -3.95
N PHE A 39 -1.57 20.64 -5.01
CA PHE A 39 -0.53 20.07 -5.85
C PHE A 39 0.38 21.15 -6.47
N GLN A 40 -0.21 22.22 -7.00
CA GLN A 40 0.54 23.36 -7.57
C GLN A 40 1.41 24.06 -6.51
N GLN A 41 0.96 24.13 -5.26
CA GLN A 41 1.70 24.73 -4.15
C GLN A 41 2.86 23.85 -3.65
N LEU A 42 2.60 22.54 -3.50
CA LEU A 42 3.57 21.58 -2.94
C LEU A 42 4.62 21.18 -3.98
N GLY A 43 4.19 20.91 -5.22
CA GLY A 43 5.01 20.34 -6.28
C GLY A 43 5.44 18.89 -6.01
N ILE A 44 6.02 18.23 -7.01
CA ILE A 44 6.54 16.86 -6.82
C ILE A 44 7.76 16.90 -5.88
N PRO A 45 7.82 16.03 -4.84
CA PRO A 45 8.91 16.03 -3.89
C PRO A 45 10.29 15.73 -4.53
N ALA A 46 11.25 16.60 -4.26
CA ALA A 46 12.66 16.40 -4.61
C ALA A 46 13.39 15.58 -3.53
N ASN A 47 14.53 14.97 -3.87
CA ASN A 47 15.37 14.21 -2.92
C ASN A 47 15.93 15.03 -1.74
N LYS A 48 15.80 16.35 -1.74
CA LYS A 48 16.17 17.18 -0.58
C LYS A 48 15.09 17.19 0.50
N ALA A 49 13.84 16.85 0.15
CA ALA A 49 12.78 16.68 1.13
C ALA A 49 13.09 15.47 2.02
N GLU A 50 12.91 15.64 3.33
CA GLU A 50 13.32 14.64 4.33
C GLU A 50 12.68 13.27 4.07
N GLU A 51 11.36 13.25 3.83
CA GLU A 51 10.60 12.03 3.59
C GLU A 51 10.91 11.33 2.25
N TYR A 52 11.62 12.01 1.34
CA TYR A 52 11.96 11.53 -0.01
C TYR A 52 13.48 11.43 -0.26
N LYS A 53 14.30 11.58 0.78
CA LYS A 53 15.77 11.57 0.67
C LYS A 53 16.30 10.36 -0.11
N PHE A 54 15.77 9.18 0.20
CA PHE A 54 16.17 7.91 -0.38
C PHE A 54 15.29 7.47 -1.57
N THR A 55 14.30 8.28 -1.94
CA THR A 55 13.26 7.93 -2.91
C THR A 55 13.16 8.99 -3.99
N PRO A 56 13.91 8.85 -5.11
CA PRO A 56 14.04 9.86 -6.15
C PRO A 56 12.82 9.95 -7.08
N ILE A 57 11.62 10.15 -6.52
CA ILE A 57 10.36 10.07 -7.27
C ILE A 57 10.30 11.07 -8.42
N ALA A 58 10.69 12.34 -8.21
CA ALA A 58 10.69 13.37 -9.26
C ALA A 58 11.51 12.92 -10.48
N ARG A 59 12.77 12.51 -10.24
CA ARG A 59 13.69 12.07 -11.30
C ARG A 59 13.19 10.83 -12.02
N LEU A 60 12.59 9.88 -11.28
CA LEU A 60 12.05 8.66 -11.87
C LEU A 60 10.82 8.94 -12.74
N LEU A 61 9.94 9.86 -12.31
CA LEU A 61 8.79 10.26 -13.12
C LEU A 61 9.23 11.00 -14.39
N GLU A 62 10.11 11.99 -14.26
CA GLU A 62 10.63 12.78 -15.39
C GLU A 62 11.34 11.91 -16.44
N LYS A 63 12.11 10.90 -15.99
CA LYS A 63 12.87 10.03 -16.90
C LYS A 63 11.98 9.05 -17.66
N ASN A 64 10.90 8.57 -17.05
CA ASN A 64 10.20 7.37 -17.51
C ASN A 64 8.80 7.63 -18.05
N PHE A 65 8.25 8.83 -17.83
CA PHE A 65 6.89 9.17 -18.22
C PHE A 65 6.83 10.46 -19.05
N ASN A 66 5.96 10.45 -20.06
CA ASN A 66 5.61 11.63 -20.83
C ASN A 66 4.17 12.07 -20.49
N PHE A 67 4.01 13.14 -19.73
CA PHE A 67 2.68 13.62 -19.32
C PHE A 67 1.87 14.30 -20.44
N SER A 68 2.42 14.43 -21.65
CA SER A 68 1.68 14.91 -22.82
C SER A 68 0.98 13.79 -23.62
N THR A 69 1.24 12.52 -23.30
CA THR A 69 0.63 11.38 -23.99
C THR A 69 -0.50 10.78 -23.18
N ARG A 70 -1.55 10.31 -23.87
CA ARG A 70 -2.64 9.55 -23.25
C ARG A 70 -2.17 8.12 -22.98
N ASN A 71 -2.81 7.48 -22.00
CA ASN A 71 -2.67 6.04 -21.81
C ASN A 71 -3.09 5.30 -23.09
N ALA A 72 -2.39 4.22 -23.39
CA ALA A 72 -2.80 3.34 -24.46
C ALA A 72 -4.14 2.67 -24.15
N GLU A 73 -4.91 2.38 -25.20
CA GLU A 73 -6.11 1.57 -25.07
C GLU A 73 -5.73 0.17 -24.62
N ALA A 74 -6.37 -0.31 -23.56
CA ALA A 74 -6.13 -1.65 -23.07
C ALA A 74 -6.66 -2.69 -24.08
N LYS A 75 -5.84 -3.69 -24.38
CA LYS A 75 -6.28 -4.86 -25.15
C LYS A 75 -6.93 -5.87 -24.19
N SER A 76 -7.41 -6.98 -24.75
CA SER A 76 -7.90 -8.09 -23.94
C SER A 76 -6.83 -8.58 -22.95
N ILE A 77 -7.26 -8.94 -21.74
CA ILE A 77 -6.40 -9.42 -20.66
C ILE A 77 -6.97 -10.75 -20.18
N ASP A 78 -6.11 -11.75 -20.01
CA ASP A 78 -6.49 -13.00 -19.36
C ASP A 78 -6.33 -12.87 -17.84
N ILE A 79 -7.45 -12.60 -17.16
CA ILE A 79 -7.48 -12.35 -15.72
C ILE A 79 -7.09 -13.60 -14.92
N ASN A 80 -7.25 -14.81 -15.49
CA ASN A 80 -6.89 -16.04 -14.78
C ASN A 80 -5.39 -16.14 -14.49
N HIS A 81 -4.55 -15.48 -15.28
CA HIS A 81 -3.10 -15.40 -15.03
C HIS A 81 -2.78 -14.69 -13.71
N TYR A 82 -3.62 -13.73 -13.31
CA TYR A 82 -3.40 -12.89 -12.14
C TYR A 82 -4.21 -13.34 -10.93
N ALA A 83 -5.20 -14.20 -11.13
CA ALA A 83 -6.13 -14.66 -10.12
C ALA A 83 -5.40 -15.40 -8.98
N ILE A 84 -5.98 -15.32 -7.77
CA ILE A 84 -5.51 -16.11 -6.64
C ILE A 84 -6.19 -17.49 -6.76
N PRO A 85 -5.45 -18.57 -7.04
CA PRO A 85 -6.05 -19.88 -7.28
C PRO A 85 -6.87 -20.36 -6.09
N GLY A 86 -8.09 -20.85 -6.34
CA GLY A 86 -8.97 -21.39 -5.30
C GLY A 86 -9.63 -20.35 -4.40
N LEU A 87 -9.42 -19.04 -4.61
CA LEU A 87 -10.05 -18.01 -3.79
C LEU A 87 -11.47 -17.72 -4.26
N ASP A 88 -12.44 -18.08 -3.42
CA ASP A 88 -13.85 -17.74 -3.63
C ASP A 88 -14.14 -16.33 -3.07
N ALA A 89 -14.23 -15.34 -3.95
CA ALA A 89 -14.17 -13.92 -3.60
C ALA A 89 -15.13 -13.04 -4.42
N ASN A 90 -15.42 -11.86 -3.89
CA ASN A 90 -15.93 -10.73 -4.66
C ASN A 90 -14.77 -10.15 -5.48
N VAL A 91 -14.84 -10.23 -6.81
CA VAL A 91 -13.76 -9.83 -7.71
C VAL A 91 -14.10 -8.53 -8.41
N LEU A 92 -13.22 -7.54 -8.29
CA LEU A 92 -13.27 -6.30 -9.05
C LEU A 92 -11.95 -6.13 -9.80
N VAL A 93 -12.06 -5.86 -11.09
CA VAL A 93 -10.90 -5.70 -11.98
C VAL A 93 -10.87 -4.28 -12.50
N PHE A 94 -9.71 -3.65 -12.39
CA PHE A 94 -9.40 -2.34 -12.95
C PHE A 94 -8.28 -2.52 -13.96
N VAL A 95 -8.54 -2.13 -15.21
CA VAL A 95 -7.56 -2.15 -16.29
C VAL A 95 -7.22 -0.71 -16.67
N ASN A 96 -5.94 -0.35 -16.61
CA ASN A 96 -5.47 1.02 -16.89
C ASN A 96 -6.26 2.10 -16.13
N GLY A 97 -6.65 1.83 -14.88
CA GLY A 97 -7.34 2.80 -14.03
C GLY A 97 -8.87 2.83 -14.16
N VAL A 98 -9.45 1.90 -14.95
CA VAL A 98 -10.88 1.89 -15.29
C VAL A 98 -11.49 0.56 -14.86
N TYR A 99 -12.62 0.60 -14.14
CA TYR A 99 -13.37 -0.59 -13.78
C TYR A 99 -13.82 -1.39 -15.03
N ALA A 100 -13.47 -2.68 -15.06
CA ALA A 100 -13.76 -3.61 -16.14
C ALA A 100 -14.84 -4.62 -15.71
N ALA A 101 -16.11 -4.24 -15.93
CA ALA A 101 -17.26 -5.03 -15.51
C ALA A 101 -17.26 -6.46 -16.10
N GLN A 102 -16.77 -6.64 -17.33
CA GLN A 102 -16.70 -7.94 -18.01
C GLN A 102 -15.76 -8.94 -17.32
N TYR A 103 -14.86 -8.46 -16.47
CA TYR A 103 -13.90 -9.26 -15.70
C TYR A 103 -14.22 -9.30 -14.21
N SER A 104 -15.27 -8.59 -13.79
CA SER A 104 -15.62 -8.41 -12.39
C SER A 104 -16.85 -9.24 -12.04
N LYS A 105 -16.89 -9.74 -10.81
CA LYS A 105 -18.00 -10.54 -10.29
C LYS A 105 -18.14 -10.35 -8.79
N ILE A 106 -19.26 -9.77 -8.37
CA ILE A 106 -19.63 -9.66 -6.96
C ILE A 106 -20.56 -10.84 -6.65
N ILE A 107 -20.21 -11.62 -5.63
CA ILE A 107 -20.92 -12.84 -5.22
C ILE A 107 -21.64 -12.69 -3.88
N SER A 108 -21.13 -11.82 -3.00
CA SER A 108 -21.77 -11.51 -1.73
C SER A 108 -23.09 -10.77 -1.97
N PRO A 109 -24.13 -11.04 -1.17
CA PRO A 109 -25.40 -10.35 -1.28
C PRO A 109 -25.25 -8.88 -0.89
N ALA A 110 -26.02 -8.00 -1.55
CA ALA A 110 -26.01 -6.57 -1.24
C ALA A 110 -26.48 -6.24 0.19
N THR A 111 -27.14 -7.20 0.87
CA THR A 111 -27.50 -7.10 2.30
C THR A 111 -26.29 -7.27 3.22
N GLU A 112 -25.22 -7.91 2.75
CA GLU A 112 -23.98 -8.13 3.49
C GLU A 112 -23.01 -6.98 3.25
N VAL A 113 -22.74 -6.69 1.98
CA VAL A 113 -21.78 -5.64 1.59
C VAL A 113 -22.24 -4.93 0.32
N THR A 114 -22.11 -3.61 0.33
CA THR A 114 -22.25 -2.79 -0.88
C THR A 114 -20.86 -2.55 -1.46
N ILE A 115 -20.63 -3.03 -2.68
CA ILE A 115 -19.38 -2.79 -3.43
C ILE A 115 -19.74 -2.11 -4.74
N LEU A 116 -19.24 -0.90 -4.95
CA LEU A 116 -19.53 -0.09 -6.14
C LEU A 116 -18.24 0.51 -6.69
N PRO A 117 -18.11 0.70 -8.01
CA PRO A 117 -17.15 1.66 -8.54
C PRO A 117 -17.35 3.02 -7.88
N LEU A 118 -16.28 3.69 -7.46
CA LEU A 118 -16.39 4.94 -6.70
C LEU A 118 -17.19 6.00 -7.48
N ARG A 119 -17.05 6.03 -8.81
CA ARG A 119 -17.83 6.90 -9.69
C ARG A 119 -19.35 6.77 -9.49
N GLU A 120 -19.84 5.55 -9.27
CA GLU A 120 -21.25 5.26 -9.07
C GLU A 120 -21.69 5.60 -7.64
N ALA A 121 -20.83 5.32 -6.66
CA ALA A 121 -21.08 5.68 -5.27
C ALA A 121 -21.21 7.20 -5.07
N ILE A 122 -20.47 8.01 -5.83
CA ILE A 122 -20.60 9.49 -5.80
C ILE A 122 -22.04 9.94 -6.08
N ASP A 123 -22.75 9.25 -6.97
CA ASP A 123 -24.12 9.60 -7.33
C ASP A 123 -25.18 8.89 -6.47
N THR A 124 -24.90 7.67 -6.00
CA THR A 124 -25.88 6.81 -5.33
C THR A 124 -25.75 6.75 -3.80
N LYS A 125 -24.59 7.14 -3.25
CA LYS A 125 -24.25 7.08 -1.81
C LYS A 125 -23.78 8.45 -1.27
N LYS A 126 -24.42 9.52 -1.75
CA LYS A 126 -24.04 10.93 -1.50
C LYS A 126 -23.77 11.25 -0.03
N ASP A 127 -24.60 10.75 0.88
CA ASP A 127 -24.48 11.04 2.31
C ASP A 127 -23.15 10.55 2.87
N LEU A 128 -22.74 9.33 2.53
CA LEU A 128 -21.47 8.75 2.97
C LEU A 128 -20.27 9.39 2.26
N ILE A 129 -20.42 9.70 0.97
CA ILE A 129 -19.37 10.35 0.18
C ILE A 129 -19.05 11.74 0.72
N LEU A 130 -20.06 12.57 1.02
CA LEU A 130 -19.87 13.92 1.55
C LEU A 130 -19.19 13.92 2.93
N VAL A 131 -19.46 12.89 3.74
CA VAL A 131 -18.92 12.78 5.10
C VAL A 131 -17.48 12.24 5.11
N HIS A 132 -17.10 11.37 4.17
CA HIS A 132 -15.82 10.65 4.29
C HIS A 132 -14.84 10.84 3.13
N LEU A 133 -15.29 11.08 1.89
CA LEU A 133 -14.37 11.16 0.75
C LEU A 133 -13.53 12.44 0.82
N GLY A 134 -12.20 12.30 0.80
CA GLY A 134 -11.28 13.43 0.88
C GLY A 134 -11.23 14.11 2.24
N LYS A 135 -11.56 13.38 3.32
CA LYS A 135 -11.64 13.92 4.69
C LYS A 135 -10.58 13.37 5.63
N HIS A 136 -9.97 12.23 5.29
CA HIS A 136 -9.04 11.52 6.17
C HIS A 136 -7.61 11.58 5.65
N ALA A 137 -7.40 11.26 4.37
CA ALA A 137 -6.09 11.40 3.74
C ALA A 137 -5.77 12.88 3.47
N ASP A 138 -4.78 13.43 4.16
CA ASP A 138 -4.45 14.86 4.13
C ASP A 138 -3.74 15.27 2.82
N HIS A 139 -4.52 15.68 1.83
CA HIS A 139 -4.04 16.21 0.55
C HIS A 139 -3.36 17.58 0.66
N LYS A 140 -3.33 18.20 1.84
CA LYS A 140 -2.66 19.49 2.06
C LYS A 140 -1.20 19.31 2.46
N ALA A 141 -0.87 18.14 3.01
CA ALA A 141 0.46 17.80 3.49
C ALA A 141 1.27 16.93 2.52
N ASP A 142 0.61 16.16 1.63
CA ASP A 142 1.29 15.29 0.67
C ASP A 142 0.89 15.59 -0.78
N ALA A 143 1.91 15.83 -1.62
CA ALA A 143 1.74 16.22 -3.01
C ALA A 143 1.16 15.11 -3.90
N LEU A 144 1.47 13.85 -3.64
CA LEU A 144 0.97 12.73 -4.45
C LEU A 144 -0.49 12.43 -4.07
N THR A 145 -0.86 12.58 -2.80
CA THR A 145 -2.26 12.60 -2.36
C THR A 145 -3.00 13.78 -2.97
N ALA A 146 -2.40 14.99 -3.03
CA ALA A 146 -3.00 16.14 -3.71
C ALA A 146 -3.23 15.89 -5.21
N TRP A 147 -2.25 15.30 -5.89
CA TRP A 147 -2.36 14.89 -7.29
C TRP A 147 -3.48 13.86 -7.49
N ASN A 148 -3.52 12.82 -6.65
CA ASN A 148 -4.61 11.86 -6.67
C ASN A 148 -5.96 12.56 -6.46
N THR A 149 -6.06 13.42 -5.44
CA THR A 149 -7.25 14.21 -5.12
C THR A 149 -7.73 15.06 -6.30
N ALA A 150 -6.83 15.52 -7.17
CA ALA A 150 -7.22 16.28 -8.34
C ALA A 150 -7.72 15.39 -9.50
N SER A 151 -7.26 14.14 -9.60
CA SER A 151 -7.20 13.43 -10.88
C SER A 151 -7.60 11.95 -10.88
N TRP A 152 -8.11 11.40 -9.76
CA TRP A 152 -8.59 10.02 -9.72
C TRP A 152 -9.62 9.75 -10.84
N SER A 153 -9.43 8.63 -11.56
CA SER A 153 -10.32 8.21 -12.66
C SER A 153 -11.44 7.31 -12.15
N ASP A 154 -11.12 6.45 -11.19
CA ASP A 154 -12.04 5.49 -10.59
C ASP A 154 -11.50 5.01 -9.24
N GLY A 155 -12.13 3.99 -8.69
CA GLY A 155 -11.67 3.18 -7.57
C GLY A 155 -12.86 2.42 -7.01
N VAL A 156 -12.82 2.04 -5.74
CA VAL A 156 -13.93 1.29 -5.13
C VAL A 156 -14.49 1.98 -3.90
N PHE A 157 -15.82 1.90 -3.78
CA PHE A 157 -16.54 2.17 -2.55
C PHE A 157 -16.97 0.84 -1.95
N ILE A 158 -16.56 0.58 -0.70
CA ILE A 158 -16.96 -0.60 0.07
C ILE A 158 -17.68 -0.12 1.31
N HIS A 159 -18.94 -0.53 1.49
CA HIS A 159 -19.70 -0.27 2.71
C HIS A 159 -20.25 -1.57 3.27
N VAL A 160 -19.84 -1.89 4.50
CA VAL A 160 -20.27 -3.08 5.22
C VAL A 160 -21.23 -2.62 6.32
N GLY A 161 -22.44 -3.16 6.34
CA GLY A 161 -23.46 -2.80 7.31
C GLY A 161 -23.13 -3.25 8.74
N LYS A 162 -23.81 -2.66 9.73
CA LYS A 162 -23.62 -2.99 11.15
C LYS A 162 -23.89 -4.48 11.43
N ASN A 163 -23.09 -5.06 12.32
CA ASN A 163 -23.23 -6.46 12.77
C ASN A 163 -23.14 -7.48 11.63
N THR A 164 -22.40 -7.18 10.57
CA THR A 164 -22.25 -8.05 9.41
C THR A 164 -20.83 -8.53 9.28
N ILE A 165 -20.65 -9.85 9.13
CA ILE A 165 -19.38 -10.44 8.73
C ILE A 165 -19.46 -10.74 7.23
N VAL A 166 -18.58 -10.14 6.44
CA VAL A 166 -18.47 -10.44 5.01
C VAL A 166 -17.74 -11.77 4.84
N GLU A 167 -18.43 -12.82 4.43
CA GLU A 167 -17.86 -14.18 4.37
C GLU A 167 -16.83 -14.32 3.25
N LYS A 168 -17.10 -13.67 2.10
CA LYS A 168 -16.26 -13.75 0.91
C LYS A 168 -15.36 -12.51 0.82
N PRO A 169 -14.02 -12.67 0.79
CA PRO A 169 -13.13 -11.52 0.71
C PRO A 169 -13.35 -10.73 -0.59
N ILE A 170 -12.95 -9.47 -0.57
CA ILE A 170 -13.03 -8.58 -1.73
C ILE A 170 -11.63 -8.47 -2.33
N VAL A 171 -11.48 -8.78 -3.61
CA VAL A 171 -10.20 -8.71 -4.33
C VAL A 171 -10.29 -7.65 -5.41
N LEU A 172 -9.38 -6.68 -5.35
CA LEU A 172 -9.20 -5.63 -6.32
C LEU A 172 -7.95 -5.95 -7.15
N TYR A 173 -8.13 -6.34 -8.40
CA TYR A 173 -7.04 -6.54 -9.34
C TYR A 173 -6.79 -5.24 -10.13
N HIS A 174 -5.62 -4.65 -9.94
CA HIS A 174 -5.19 -3.43 -10.63
C HIS A 174 -4.14 -3.77 -11.68
N ILE A 175 -4.60 -3.95 -12.92
CA ILE A 175 -3.76 -4.40 -14.04
C ILE A 175 -3.41 -3.21 -14.94
N HIS A 176 -2.11 -3.00 -15.15
CA HIS A 176 -1.61 -2.07 -16.16
C HIS A 176 -1.30 -2.82 -17.44
N ASP A 177 -2.05 -2.58 -18.51
CA ASP A 177 -1.65 -2.95 -19.85
C ASP A 177 -0.66 -1.91 -20.37
N VAL A 178 0.61 -2.30 -20.42
CA VAL A 178 1.75 -1.50 -20.88
C VAL A 178 2.47 -2.18 -22.04
N ARG A 179 1.75 -3.01 -22.81
CA ARG A 179 2.26 -3.63 -24.04
C ARG A 179 2.56 -2.59 -25.12
N GLU A 180 1.77 -1.52 -25.19
CA GLU A 180 1.89 -0.47 -26.20
C GLU A 180 1.99 0.92 -25.57
N GLY A 181 3.11 1.19 -24.89
CA GLY A 181 3.38 2.51 -24.32
C GLY A 181 3.29 2.54 -22.80
N GLN A 182 3.00 3.71 -22.25
CA GLN A 182 2.92 3.93 -20.80
C GLN A 182 1.47 3.98 -20.32
N THR A 183 1.29 3.74 -19.02
CA THR A 183 0.01 3.88 -18.33
C THR A 183 0.20 4.71 -17.06
N ILE A 184 -0.61 5.76 -16.88
CA ILE A 184 -0.64 6.61 -15.69
C ILE A 184 -2.05 6.53 -15.09
N THR A 185 -2.17 6.06 -13.86
CA THR A 185 -3.46 5.78 -13.23
C THR A 185 -3.56 6.36 -11.83
N HIS A 186 -4.75 6.83 -11.50
CA HIS A 186 -5.07 7.38 -10.19
C HIS A 186 -6.33 6.68 -9.67
N HIS A 187 -6.18 5.91 -8.60
CA HIS A 187 -7.31 5.21 -7.98
C HIS A 187 -7.61 5.84 -6.63
N ARG A 188 -8.91 5.97 -6.31
CA ARG A 188 -9.33 6.38 -4.97
C ARG A 188 -10.34 5.41 -4.40
N ASN A 189 -10.03 4.88 -3.23
CA ASN A 189 -10.84 3.89 -2.55
C ASN A 189 -11.42 4.50 -1.27
N LEU A 190 -12.68 4.15 -0.97
CA LEU A 190 -13.34 4.52 0.28
C LEU A 190 -13.95 3.28 0.92
N PHE A 191 -13.45 2.91 2.10
CA PHE A 191 -13.94 1.76 2.88
C PHE A 191 -14.66 2.27 4.13
N ILE A 192 -15.90 1.84 4.32
CA ILE A 192 -16.71 2.17 5.50
C ILE A 192 -17.14 0.84 6.12
N VAL A 193 -16.56 0.52 7.26
CA VAL A 193 -16.83 -0.70 8.02
C VAL A 193 -17.59 -0.30 9.28
N GLU A 194 -18.90 -0.52 9.27
CA GLU A 194 -19.79 -0.09 10.33
C GLU A 194 -19.60 -0.89 11.63
N GLN A 195 -20.28 -0.46 12.69
CA GLN A 195 -20.13 -1.04 14.02
C GLN A 195 -20.29 -2.57 14.03
N SER A 196 -19.33 -3.26 14.65
CA SER A 196 -19.31 -4.73 14.77
C SER A 196 -19.37 -5.47 13.43
N ALA A 197 -18.90 -4.82 12.36
CA ALA A 197 -18.80 -5.44 11.04
C ALA A 197 -17.37 -5.91 10.76
N GLU A 198 -17.21 -6.96 9.95
CA GLU A 198 -15.89 -7.49 9.59
C GLU A 198 -15.76 -7.71 8.07
N VAL A 199 -14.63 -7.30 7.49
CA VAL A 199 -14.34 -7.51 6.06
C VAL A 199 -12.85 -7.76 5.82
N THR A 200 -12.56 -8.53 4.77
CA THR A 200 -11.20 -8.72 4.26
C THR A 200 -11.11 -8.21 2.83
N VAL A 201 -10.14 -7.32 2.56
CA VAL A 201 -9.89 -6.71 1.26
C VAL A 201 -8.46 -7.02 0.82
N ILE A 202 -8.29 -7.38 -0.45
CA ILE A 202 -7.00 -7.66 -1.08
C ILE A 202 -6.84 -6.73 -2.27
N GLU A 203 -5.80 -5.91 -2.29
CA GLU A 203 -5.37 -5.14 -3.44
C GLU A 203 -4.16 -5.84 -4.07
N LYS A 204 -4.29 -6.23 -5.34
CA LYS A 204 -3.21 -6.88 -6.10
C LYS A 204 -2.86 -6.04 -7.31
N PHE A 205 -1.56 -5.77 -7.46
CA PHE A 205 -1.02 -4.88 -8.48
C PHE A 205 -0.15 -5.67 -9.45
N ASP A 206 -0.58 -5.71 -10.72
CA ASP A 206 0.13 -6.41 -11.80
C ASP A 206 0.22 -5.55 -13.07
N SER A 207 1.12 -5.96 -13.97
CA SER A 207 1.24 -5.38 -15.31
C SER A 207 1.28 -6.47 -16.38
N GLU A 208 0.79 -6.14 -17.55
CA GLU A 208 0.88 -6.91 -18.78
C GLU A 208 1.84 -6.17 -19.74
N GLY A 209 2.92 -6.83 -20.13
CA GLY A 209 4.00 -6.23 -20.93
C GLY A 209 5.12 -5.59 -20.11
N THR A 210 6.07 -4.95 -20.80
CA THR A 210 7.32 -4.44 -20.19
C THR A 210 7.42 -2.91 -20.21
N GLY A 211 6.36 -2.20 -20.62
CA GLY A 211 6.32 -0.74 -20.61
C GLY A 211 6.23 -0.15 -19.19
N ASN A 212 6.23 1.18 -19.10
CA ASN A 212 6.20 1.89 -17.82
C ASN A 212 4.77 2.12 -17.34
N GLY A 213 4.46 1.68 -16.12
CA GLY A 213 3.18 1.94 -15.45
C GLY A 213 3.38 2.81 -14.22
N PHE A 214 2.66 3.94 -14.09
CA PHE A 214 2.57 4.72 -12.86
C PHE A 214 1.19 4.53 -12.23
N SER A 215 1.18 4.20 -10.95
CA SER A 215 -0.04 4.10 -10.15
C SER A 215 0.09 4.97 -8.92
N ASN A 216 -0.89 5.84 -8.72
CA ASN A 216 -1.05 6.66 -7.54
C ASN A 216 -2.39 6.32 -6.89
N VAL A 217 -2.35 5.55 -5.81
CA VAL A 217 -3.53 4.99 -5.13
C VAL A 217 -3.69 5.68 -3.78
N VAL A 218 -4.92 6.12 -3.48
CA VAL A 218 -5.29 6.67 -2.17
C VAL A 218 -6.47 5.89 -1.65
N THR A 219 -6.34 5.30 -0.47
CA THR A 219 -7.40 4.55 0.22
C THR A 219 -7.71 5.24 1.54
N GLU A 220 -8.98 5.59 1.74
CA GLU A 220 -9.52 6.11 3.00
C GLU A 220 -10.42 5.05 3.62
N GLY A 221 -10.12 4.59 4.84
CA GLY A 221 -10.94 3.65 5.57
C GLY A 221 -11.44 4.21 6.89
N VAL A 222 -12.71 3.95 7.19
CA VAL A 222 -13.36 4.30 8.45
C VAL A 222 -13.85 3.00 9.09
N VAL A 223 -13.24 2.64 10.21
CA VAL A 223 -13.51 1.38 10.92
C VAL A 223 -14.16 1.72 12.25
N ALA A 224 -15.47 1.50 12.32
CA ALA A 224 -16.30 1.89 13.44
C ALA A 224 -16.10 0.99 14.67
N GLU A 225 -16.86 1.27 15.72
CA GLU A 225 -16.71 0.58 17.00
C GLU A 225 -16.87 -0.94 16.89
N ASN A 226 -15.97 -1.71 17.53
CA ASN A 226 -15.93 -3.17 17.47
C ASN A 226 -15.81 -3.77 16.05
N ALA A 227 -15.50 -2.97 15.02
CA ALA A 227 -15.40 -3.43 13.64
C ALA A 227 -13.99 -3.95 13.31
N GLY A 228 -13.89 -4.83 12.32
CA GLY A 228 -12.65 -5.48 11.89
C GLY A 228 -12.37 -5.30 10.39
N LEU A 229 -11.14 -4.92 10.05
CA LEU A 229 -10.67 -4.87 8.67
C LEU A 229 -9.32 -5.60 8.53
N ASN A 230 -9.24 -6.55 7.60
CA ASN A 230 -7.96 -7.05 7.12
C ASN A 230 -7.71 -6.51 5.71
N LEU A 231 -6.59 -5.83 5.51
CA LEU A 231 -6.19 -5.28 4.22
C LEU A 231 -4.87 -5.92 3.77
N TYR A 232 -4.88 -6.57 2.62
CA TYR A 232 -3.69 -7.17 1.99
C TYR A 232 -3.30 -6.36 0.77
N GLU A 233 -2.03 -6.02 0.63
CA GLU A 233 -1.45 -5.41 -0.55
C GLU A 233 -0.40 -6.35 -1.13
N ILE A 234 -0.61 -6.80 -2.36
CA ILE A 234 0.28 -7.73 -3.05
C ILE A 234 0.85 -7.01 -4.28
N GLN A 235 2.14 -6.67 -4.20
CA GLN A 235 2.85 -5.89 -5.20
C GLN A 235 3.97 -6.77 -5.81
N ASN A 236 3.61 -7.57 -6.81
CA ASN A 236 4.50 -8.51 -7.47
C ASN A 236 4.49 -8.27 -8.98
N ASP A 237 4.80 -7.05 -9.37
CA ASP A 237 4.61 -6.59 -10.73
C ASP A 237 5.75 -7.07 -11.65
N GLY A 238 5.43 -7.89 -12.67
CA GLY A 238 6.40 -8.37 -13.64
C GLY A 238 6.92 -7.31 -14.64
N GLY A 239 6.36 -6.10 -14.62
CA GLY A 239 6.67 -4.99 -15.51
C GLY A 239 7.43 -3.84 -14.83
N ALA A 240 7.60 -2.74 -15.57
CA ALA A 240 8.29 -1.54 -15.07
C ALA A 240 7.32 -0.61 -14.31
N ARG A 241 6.82 -1.06 -13.16
CA ARG A 241 5.85 -0.30 -12.35
C ARG A 241 6.50 0.67 -11.37
N TYR A 242 5.91 1.85 -11.29
CA TYR A 242 6.15 2.92 -10.34
C TYR A 242 4.86 3.11 -9.54
N HIS A 243 4.86 2.65 -8.30
CA HIS A 243 3.70 2.59 -7.45
C HIS A 243 3.87 3.53 -6.26
N TYR A 244 2.92 4.45 -6.12
CA TYR A 244 2.71 5.24 -4.92
C TYR A 244 1.37 4.82 -4.34
N ASN A 245 1.37 4.36 -3.10
CA ASN A 245 0.17 4.06 -2.35
C ASN A 245 0.12 4.87 -1.06
N HIS A 246 -1.08 5.36 -0.73
CA HIS A 246 -1.36 6.05 0.51
C HIS A 246 -2.65 5.52 1.12
N ILE A 247 -2.53 4.83 2.24
CA ILE A 247 -3.66 4.31 3.01
C ILE A 247 -3.80 5.12 4.28
N HIS A 248 -5.00 5.63 4.52
CA HIS A 248 -5.38 6.26 5.78
C HIS A 248 -6.56 5.50 6.41
N MET A 249 -6.39 5.00 7.64
CA MET A 249 -7.43 4.32 8.40
C MET A 249 -7.77 5.08 9.67
N THR A 250 -9.02 5.50 9.81
CA THR A 250 -9.56 6.08 11.05
C THR A 250 -10.31 5.00 11.82
N GLN A 251 -9.87 4.74 13.05
CA GLN A 251 -10.35 3.66 13.89
C GLN A 251 -11.09 4.20 15.11
N ALA A 252 -12.30 3.68 15.37
CA ALA A 252 -13.09 3.99 16.56
C ALA A 252 -12.91 2.91 17.67
N ASN A 253 -13.60 3.08 18.80
CA ASN A 253 -13.44 2.24 20.01
C ASN A 253 -13.43 0.73 19.71
N ALA A 254 -12.51 0.00 20.32
CA ALA A 254 -12.43 -1.47 20.22
C ALA A 254 -12.39 -2.03 18.78
N SER A 255 -12.05 -1.21 17.78
CA SER A 255 -11.90 -1.66 16.40
C SER A 255 -10.56 -2.37 16.18
N ARG A 256 -10.50 -3.18 15.13
CA ARG A 256 -9.31 -3.93 14.73
C ARG A 256 -8.95 -3.69 13.27
N VAL A 257 -7.71 -3.31 13.00
CA VAL A 257 -7.18 -3.20 11.64
C VAL A 257 -5.89 -4.00 11.52
N ASN A 258 -5.85 -4.94 10.58
CA ASN A 258 -4.64 -5.69 10.23
C ASN A 258 -4.25 -5.34 8.80
N THR A 259 -3.03 -4.84 8.59
CA THR A 259 -2.48 -4.61 7.25
C THR A 259 -1.37 -5.60 6.95
N PHE A 260 -1.35 -6.08 5.71
CA PHE A 260 -0.36 -7.02 5.20
C PHE A 260 0.20 -6.51 3.88
N THR A 261 1.42 -5.97 3.88
CA THR A 261 2.03 -5.37 2.69
C THR A 261 3.17 -6.24 2.18
N PHE A 262 2.99 -6.85 1.00
CA PHE A 262 3.97 -7.69 0.32
C PHE A 262 4.55 -6.98 -0.90
N SER A 263 5.74 -6.39 -0.75
CA SER A 263 6.44 -5.69 -1.83
C SER A 263 7.52 -6.58 -2.43
N LEU A 264 7.25 -7.16 -3.57
CA LEU A 264 8.10 -8.16 -4.19
C LEU A 264 8.79 -7.57 -5.42
N ASP A 265 8.03 -7.01 -6.36
CA ASP A 265 8.56 -6.59 -7.65
C ASP A 265 7.98 -5.29 -8.20
N GLY A 266 8.79 -4.57 -8.97
CA GLY A 266 8.54 -3.23 -9.50
C GLY A 266 9.83 -2.39 -9.59
N LYS A 267 9.75 -1.19 -10.19
CA LYS A 267 10.89 -0.24 -10.26
C LYS A 267 10.93 0.69 -9.06
N LEU A 268 9.76 1.19 -8.65
CA LEU A 268 9.59 2.00 -7.44
C LEU A 268 8.28 1.57 -6.79
N ILE A 269 8.34 1.23 -5.51
CA ILE A 269 7.17 0.93 -4.70
C ILE A 269 7.28 1.82 -3.47
N ARG A 270 6.37 2.78 -3.30
CA ARG A 270 6.28 3.59 -2.10
C ARG A 270 4.92 3.38 -1.46
N ASN A 271 4.94 2.83 -0.25
CA ASN A 271 3.75 2.57 0.56
C ASN A 271 3.74 3.55 1.72
N ASN A 272 2.66 4.29 1.88
CA ASN A 272 2.43 5.16 3.02
C ASN A 272 1.19 4.64 3.74
N LEU A 273 1.34 4.23 4.99
CA LEU A 273 0.25 3.74 5.84
C LEU A 273 0.10 4.68 7.03
N GLN A 274 -1.10 5.23 7.20
CA GLN A 274 -1.44 6.06 8.35
C GLN A 274 -2.63 5.44 9.09
N LEU A 275 -2.40 5.03 10.33
CA LEU A 275 -3.42 4.55 11.25
C LEU A 275 -3.70 5.64 12.30
N CYS A 276 -4.94 6.12 12.31
CA CYS A 276 -5.46 7.08 13.26
C CYS A 276 -6.33 6.36 14.30
N LEU A 277 -5.78 6.14 15.49
CA LEU A 277 -6.42 5.41 16.58
C LEU A 277 -7.23 6.41 17.42
N ASP A 278 -8.42 6.76 16.94
CA ASP A 278 -9.29 7.82 17.50
C ASP A 278 -10.39 7.29 18.43
N GLY A 279 -10.12 6.16 19.08
CA GLY A 279 -11.00 5.50 20.03
C GLY A 279 -10.21 4.70 21.06
N GLU A 280 -10.88 4.30 22.14
CA GLU A 280 -10.25 3.53 23.21
C GLU A 280 -10.22 2.04 22.91
N GLY A 281 -9.17 1.35 23.37
CA GLY A 281 -9.08 -0.11 23.26
C GLY A 281 -8.88 -0.62 21.83
N ILE A 282 -8.33 0.19 20.94
CA ILE A 282 -8.09 -0.19 19.54
C ILE A 282 -6.94 -1.18 19.44
N GLU A 283 -7.05 -2.15 18.54
CA GLU A 283 -5.98 -3.09 18.23
C GLU A 283 -5.57 -2.97 16.75
N SER A 284 -4.31 -2.65 16.47
CA SER A 284 -3.82 -2.56 15.09
C SER A 284 -2.53 -3.33 14.86
N HIS A 285 -2.50 -4.13 13.80
CA HIS A 285 -1.31 -4.89 13.40
C HIS A 285 -0.87 -4.52 12.00
N MET A 286 0.43 -4.30 11.82
CA MET A 286 1.02 -3.93 10.54
C MET A 286 2.13 -4.92 10.22
N TYR A 287 1.88 -5.75 9.22
CA TYR A 287 2.78 -6.82 8.79
C TYR A 287 3.32 -6.49 7.40
N GLY A 288 4.64 -6.30 7.29
CA GLY A 288 5.28 -5.98 6.03
C GLY A 288 6.38 -6.96 5.67
N LEU A 289 6.40 -7.41 4.42
CA LEU A 289 7.50 -8.19 3.87
C LEU A 289 7.91 -7.62 2.51
N TYR A 290 9.15 -7.15 2.41
CA TYR A 290 9.75 -6.75 1.14
C TYR A 290 10.91 -7.67 0.79
N ALA A 291 10.70 -8.52 -0.21
CA ALA A 291 11.68 -9.47 -0.72
C ALA A 291 12.13 -9.00 -2.12
N LEU A 292 13.17 -8.17 -2.15
CA LEU A 292 13.56 -7.40 -3.33
C LEU A 292 14.74 -8.04 -4.06
N THR A 293 14.78 -7.88 -5.37
CA THR A 293 15.91 -8.28 -6.23
C THR A 293 16.18 -7.22 -7.30
N GLY A 294 17.18 -7.45 -8.15
CA GLY A 294 17.47 -6.57 -9.28
C GLY A 294 17.77 -5.13 -8.85
N ASP A 295 17.05 -4.16 -9.41
CA ASP A 295 17.16 -2.72 -9.13
C ASP A 295 15.90 -2.15 -8.45
N THR A 296 15.02 -3.00 -7.91
CA THR A 296 13.78 -2.60 -7.24
C THR A 296 14.05 -1.73 -6.01
N LEU A 297 13.32 -0.62 -5.90
CA LEU A 297 13.27 0.21 -4.70
C LEU A 297 11.89 0.03 -4.04
N ALA A 298 11.86 -0.48 -2.82
CA ALA A 298 10.66 -0.48 -1.98
C ALA A 298 10.85 0.43 -0.77
N ASP A 299 9.89 1.31 -0.54
CA ASP A 299 9.90 2.38 0.44
C ASP A 299 8.62 2.35 1.27
N ASN A 300 8.72 1.90 2.52
CA ASN A 300 7.60 1.72 3.42
C ASN A 300 7.61 2.79 4.51
N HIS A 301 6.60 3.64 4.52
CA HIS A 301 6.37 4.67 5.53
C HIS A 301 5.12 4.30 6.31
N THR A 302 5.25 4.26 7.63
CA THR A 302 4.12 3.97 8.52
C THR A 302 4.00 5.05 9.57
N VAL A 303 2.76 5.39 9.89
CA VAL A 303 2.41 6.36 10.93
C VAL A 303 1.31 5.76 11.77
N VAL A 304 1.53 5.60 13.06
CA VAL A 304 0.49 5.23 14.02
C VAL A 304 0.29 6.37 14.99
N ASP A 305 -0.90 6.99 14.95
CA ASP A 305 -1.28 8.09 15.81
C ASP A 305 -2.24 7.62 16.91
N HIS A 306 -1.68 7.31 18.09
CA HIS A 306 -2.43 6.94 19.29
C HIS A 306 -3.03 8.19 19.93
N ARG A 307 -4.32 8.44 19.66
CA ARG A 307 -5.03 9.65 20.15
C ARG A 307 -5.80 9.44 21.44
N LYS A 308 -6.13 8.20 21.78
CA LYS A 308 -6.96 7.81 22.93
C LYS A 308 -6.32 6.69 23.75
N PRO A 309 -6.71 6.52 25.02
CA PRO A 309 -6.15 5.50 25.92
C PRO A 309 -6.33 4.04 25.48
N ASN A 310 -5.56 3.16 26.13
CA ASN A 310 -5.74 1.69 26.15
C ASN A 310 -5.59 0.99 24.79
N SER A 311 -4.98 1.64 23.81
CA SER A 311 -4.81 1.07 22.47
C SER A 311 -3.51 0.28 22.34
N PHE A 312 -3.53 -0.73 21.48
CA PHE A 312 -2.42 -1.61 21.14
C PHE A 312 -2.06 -1.47 19.66
N SER A 313 -0.77 -1.35 19.36
CA SER A 313 -0.26 -1.44 17.99
C SER A 313 0.98 -2.31 17.90
N ASN A 314 1.02 -3.23 16.95
CA ASN A 314 2.18 -4.08 16.67
C ASN A 314 2.59 -3.99 15.20
N GLU A 315 3.78 -3.46 14.96
CA GLU A 315 4.37 -3.32 13.64
C GLU A 315 5.56 -4.28 13.48
N LEU A 316 5.51 -5.13 12.46
CA LEU A 316 6.58 -6.03 12.07
C LEU A 316 6.84 -5.92 10.56
N TYR A 317 7.92 -5.25 10.19
CA TYR A 317 8.40 -5.16 8.81
C TYR A 317 9.70 -5.94 8.65
N LYS A 318 9.76 -6.79 7.63
CA LYS A 318 10.92 -7.61 7.30
C LYS A 318 11.40 -7.37 5.86
N GLY A 319 12.70 -7.19 5.72
CA GLY A 319 13.36 -6.97 4.44
C GLY A 319 14.32 -8.11 4.09
N ILE A 320 14.21 -8.65 2.87
CA ILE A 320 15.20 -9.51 2.24
C ILE A 320 15.64 -8.80 0.96
N LEU A 321 16.91 -8.40 0.87
CA LEU A 321 17.38 -7.58 -0.24
C LEU A 321 18.51 -8.27 -0.99
N ASP A 322 18.26 -8.58 -2.25
CA ASP A 322 19.21 -9.18 -3.18
C ASP A 322 19.60 -8.20 -4.32
N GLY A 323 20.57 -8.58 -5.13
CA GLY A 323 20.99 -7.81 -6.30
C GLY A 323 21.53 -6.43 -5.95
N GLN A 324 20.95 -5.37 -6.51
CA GLN A 324 21.23 -3.96 -6.21
C GLN A 324 19.99 -3.26 -5.65
N SER A 325 19.08 -4.03 -5.07
CA SER A 325 17.81 -3.54 -4.56
C SER A 325 17.99 -2.59 -3.38
N LYS A 326 16.96 -1.76 -3.17
CA LYS A 326 16.96 -0.69 -2.17
C LYS A 326 15.71 -0.78 -1.32
N GLY A 327 15.91 -1.00 -0.02
CA GLY A 327 14.85 -0.91 0.97
C GLY A 327 14.89 0.43 1.69
N VAL A 328 13.72 1.00 1.93
CA VAL A 328 13.56 2.14 2.83
C VAL A 328 12.42 1.81 3.79
N PHE A 329 12.64 2.06 5.08
CA PHE A 329 11.64 1.91 6.12
C PHE A 329 11.64 3.14 7.03
N ASN A 330 10.48 3.75 7.23
CA ASN A 330 10.31 4.90 8.10
C ASN A 330 9.01 4.73 8.87
N GLY A 331 9.09 4.19 10.08
CA GLY A 331 7.92 4.04 10.95
C GLY A 331 7.92 5.07 12.07
N LYS A 332 6.81 5.79 12.20
CA LYS A 332 6.58 6.83 13.19
C LYS A 332 5.42 6.44 14.10
N ILE A 333 5.65 6.44 15.41
CA ILE A 333 4.58 6.28 16.40
C ILE A 333 4.44 7.58 17.18
N PHE A 334 3.23 8.13 17.15
CA PHE A 334 2.82 9.27 17.95
C PHE A 334 1.93 8.78 19.09
N VAL A 335 2.24 9.16 20.33
CA VAL A 335 1.40 8.88 21.50
C VAL A 335 0.98 10.19 22.14
N ARG A 336 -0.26 10.60 21.87
CA ARG A 336 -0.79 11.90 22.31
C ARG A 336 -0.86 11.98 23.84
N PRO A 337 -0.86 13.20 24.43
CA PRO A 337 -0.81 13.36 25.90
C PRO A 337 -1.87 12.58 26.68
N ASN A 338 -3.07 12.43 26.10
CA ASN A 338 -4.18 11.73 26.74
C ASN A 338 -4.23 10.23 26.42
N ALA A 339 -3.33 9.70 25.60
CA ALA A 339 -3.30 8.29 25.18
C ALA A 339 -2.56 7.40 26.20
N GLN A 340 -3.02 7.45 27.45
CA GLN A 340 -2.46 6.65 28.54
C GLN A 340 -2.71 5.16 28.32
N LYS A 341 -1.88 4.30 28.91
CA LYS A 341 -1.93 2.85 28.75
C LYS A 341 -1.75 2.36 27.30
N THR A 342 -1.20 3.21 26.43
CA THR A 342 -0.78 2.80 25.08
C THR A 342 0.27 1.70 25.16
N ASN A 343 0.12 0.67 24.33
CA ASN A 343 1.07 -0.41 24.18
C ASN A 343 1.47 -0.55 22.71
N ALA A 344 2.67 -0.08 22.35
CA ALA A 344 3.12 0.01 20.97
C ALA A 344 4.47 -0.69 20.76
N PHE A 345 4.53 -1.58 19.78
CA PHE A 345 5.74 -2.29 19.36
C PHE A 345 6.00 -2.03 17.88
N GLN A 346 7.26 -1.73 17.56
CA GLN A 346 7.72 -1.56 16.19
C GLN A 346 9.01 -2.32 15.96
N ALA A 347 9.03 -3.23 15.00
CA ALA A 347 10.20 -4.03 14.65
C ALA A 347 10.46 -3.97 13.15
N ASN A 348 11.65 -3.53 12.77
CA ASN A 348 12.16 -3.63 11.41
C ASN A 348 13.41 -4.52 11.37
N ARG A 349 13.34 -5.64 10.65
CA ARG A 349 14.48 -6.57 10.52
C ARG A 349 14.85 -6.74 9.06
N ASN A 350 16.14 -6.66 8.74
CA ASN A 350 16.63 -6.67 7.37
C ASN A 350 17.79 -7.65 7.17
N ILE A 351 17.73 -8.42 6.09
CA ILE A 351 18.81 -9.27 5.60
C ILE A 351 19.28 -8.75 4.25
N LEU A 352 20.55 -8.36 4.15
CA LEU A 352 21.23 -8.04 2.91
C LEU A 352 21.91 -9.31 2.37
N LEU A 353 21.59 -9.72 1.15
CA LEU A 353 22.16 -10.91 0.51
C LEU A 353 23.39 -10.61 -0.33
N THR A 354 23.61 -9.34 -0.68
CA THR A 354 24.75 -8.87 -1.48
C THR A 354 25.34 -7.58 -0.90
N ASP A 355 26.57 -7.27 -1.30
CA ASP A 355 27.24 -6.01 -0.93
C ASP A 355 26.70 -4.77 -1.67
N LYS A 356 25.83 -4.98 -2.68
CA LYS A 356 25.24 -3.89 -3.48
C LYS A 356 23.83 -3.55 -3.03
N ALA A 357 23.15 -4.45 -2.34
CA ALA A 357 21.86 -4.18 -1.73
C ALA A 357 22.02 -3.17 -0.59
N THR A 358 21.04 -2.28 -0.44
CA THR A 358 21.09 -1.24 0.61
C THR A 358 19.74 -1.11 1.29
N VAL A 359 19.76 -0.83 2.59
CA VAL A 359 18.55 -0.55 3.35
C VAL A 359 18.74 0.66 4.24
N ASN A 360 17.79 1.58 4.20
CA ASN A 360 17.77 2.78 5.04
C ASN A 360 16.54 2.74 5.93
N THR A 361 16.75 2.74 7.24
CA THR A 361 15.70 2.52 8.23
C THR A 361 15.71 3.64 9.26
N LYS A 362 14.54 4.24 9.51
CA LYS A 362 14.36 5.39 10.41
C LYS A 362 13.13 5.18 11.29
N PRO A 363 13.20 4.32 12.33
CA PRO A 363 12.13 4.21 13.32
C PRO A 363 12.13 5.44 14.24
N GLN A 364 10.95 5.98 14.56
CA GLN A 364 10.76 7.22 15.30
C GLN A 364 9.62 7.07 16.31
N LEU A 365 9.84 7.58 17.53
CA LEU A 365 8.85 7.60 18.60
C LEU A 365 8.69 9.03 19.11
N GLU A 366 7.46 9.54 19.11
CA GLU A 366 7.09 10.80 19.74
C GLU A 366 6.02 10.53 20.80
N ILE A 367 6.45 10.47 22.06
CA ILE A 367 5.62 10.05 23.19
C ILE A 367 5.41 11.24 24.13
N TRP A 368 4.16 11.61 24.32
CA TRP A 368 3.75 12.69 25.24
C TRP A 368 2.88 12.20 26.41
N ALA A 369 2.71 10.88 26.55
CA ALA A 369 2.01 10.25 27.66
C ALA A 369 2.99 9.44 28.53
N ASP A 370 2.87 9.57 29.85
CA ASP A 370 3.82 8.97 30.79
C ASP A 370 3.58 7.46 31.02
N ASP A 371 2.32 7.04 31.11
CA ASP A 371 1.95 5.67 31.50
C ASP A 371 1.75 4.79 30.27
N VAL A 372 2.84 4.50 29.56
CA VAL A 372 2.81 3.76 28.28
C VAL A 372 3.90 2.70 28.21
N LYS A 373 3.72 1.73 27.30
CA LYS A 373 4.72 0.74 26.94
C LYS A 373 4.99 0.84 25.45
N CYS A 374 6.03 1.58 25.10
CA CYS A 374 6.42 1.77 23.70
C CYS A 374 7.84 1.26 23.51
N SER A 375 8.06 0.48 22.46
CA SER A 375 9.40 0.07 22.07
C SER A 375 9.53 -0.01 20.56
N HIS A 376 10.73 0.27 20.08
CA HIS A 376 11.10 0.03 18.70
C HIS A 376 12.40 -0.77 18.63
N GLY A 377 12.57 -1.53 17.55
CA GLY A 377 13.75 -2.33 17.30
C GLY A 377 14.07 -2.32 15.82
N CYS A 378 15.33 -2.09 15.50
CA CYS A 378 15.80 -2.21 14.13
C CYS A 378 17.09 -3.02 14.07
N THR A 379 17.11 -4.04 13.21
CA THR A 379 18.30 -4.87 12.98
C THR A 379 18.54 -5.02 11.48
N THR A 380 19.79 -4.83 11.06
CA THR A 380 20.23 -5.09 9.70
C THR A 380 21.48 -5.96 9.74
N GLY A 381 21.50 -7.03 8.97
CA GLY A 381 22.64 -7.95 8.92
C GLY A 381 22.65 -8.79 7.66
N GLN A 382 23.52 -9.79 7.66
CA GLN A 382 23.60 -10.82 6.63
C GLN A 382 23.10 -12.16 7.21
N LEU A 383 22.95 -13.16 6.36
CA LEU A 383 22.68 -14.52 6.83
C LEU A 383 23.82 -15.02 7.72
N ASP A 384 23.47 -15.76 8.76
CA ASP A 384 24.43 -16.43 9.63
C ASP A 384 25.07 -17.61 8.89
N GLU A 385 26.31 -17.43 8.44
CA GLU A 385 27.05 -18.46 7.70
C GLU A 385 27.40 -19.68 8.57
N GLU A 386 27.44 -19.57 9.91
CA GLU A 386 27.61 -20.74 10.79
C GLU A 386 26.34 -21.61 10.79
N ALA A 387 25.16 -20.98 10.84
CA ALA A 387 23.89 -21.68 10.71
C ALA A 387 23.72 -22.32 9.31
N VAL A 388 24.16 -21.64 8.24
CA VAL A 388 24.21 -22.22 6.90
C VAL A 388 25.14 -23.44 6.87
N PHE A 389 26.36 -23.31 7.40
CA PHE A 389 27.33 -24.40 7.46
C PHE A 389 26.81 -25.60 8.27
N TYR A 390 26.12 -25.34 9.39
CA TYR A 390 25.50 -26.38 10.22
C TYR A 390 24.43 -27.19 9.48
N LEU A 391 23.62 -26.55 8.63
CA LEU A 391 22.66 -27.21 7.75
C LEU A 391 23.38 -28.00 6.65
N GLN A 392 24.45 -27.45 6.08
CA GLN A 392 25.26 -28.15 5.08
C GLN A 392 25.92 -29.41 5.63
N ALA A 393 26.41 -29.38 6.88
CA ALA A 393 26.97 -30.54 7.55
C ALA A 393 25.95 -31.69 7.73
N ARG A 394 24.64 -31.42 7.58
CA ARG A 394 23.55 -32.41 7.60
C ARG A 394 23.11 -32.85 6.20
N GLY A 395 23.87 -32.52 5.15
CA GLY A 395 23.62 -32.93 3.77
C GLY A 395 22.67 -32.02 2.99
N ILE A 396 22.30 -30.86 3.54
CA ILE A 396 21.45 -29.87 2.84
C ILE A 396 22.35 -29.01 1.93
N SER A 397 21.96 -28.78 0.67
CA SER A 397 22.76 -27.92 -0.21
C SER A 397 22.81 -26.47 0.32
N LYS A 398 23.88 -25.73 -0.01
CA LYS A 398 24.04 -24.32 0.44
C LYS A 398 22.83 -23.46 0.05
N GLU A 399 22.35 -23.63 -1.18
CA GLU A 399 21.18 -22.93 -1.72
C GLU A 399 19.92 -23.24 -0.90
N THR A 400 19.68 -24.53 -0.63
CA THR A 400 18.53 -24.97 0.16
C THR A 400 18.60 -24.49 1.61
N ALA A 401 19.79 -24.49 2.21
CA ALA A 401 20.01 -24.01 3.58
C ALA A 401 19.71 -22.51 3.70
N ARG A 402 20.22 -21.69 2.76
CA ARG A 402 19.92 -20.25 2.69
C ARG A 402 18.43 -19.99 2.51
N ALA A 403 17.78 -20.70 1.57
CA ALA A 403 16.34 -20.57 1.34
C ALA A 403 15.52 -20.95 2.58
N MET A 404 15.90 -22.01 3.31
CA MET A 404 15.24 -22.39 4.57
C MET A 404 15.33 -21.29 5.63
N MET A 405 16.51 -20.69 5.81
CA MET A 405 16.70 -19.61 6.77
C MET A 405 15.92 -18.36 6.38
N LEU A 406 15.90 -18.01 5.09
CA LEU A 406 15.13 -16.86 4.58
C LEU A 406 13.63 -17.09 4.69
N TYR A 407 13.15 -18.31 4.42
CA TYR A 407 11.75 -18.68 4.59
C TYR A 407 11.36 -18.63 6.07
N ALA A 408 12.17 -19.18 6.98
CA ALA A 408 11.94 -19.06 8.43
C ALA A 408 11.94 -17.60 8.90
N PHE A 409 12.81 -16.77 8.32
CA PHE A 409 12.81 -15.32 8.57
C PHE A 409 11.52 -14.66 8.09
N ALA A 410 11.03 -14.96 6.89
CA ALA A 410 9.75 -14.45 6.38
C ALA A 410 8.54 -15.01 7.17
N GLY A 411 8.64 -16.22 7.69
CA GLY A 411 7.59 -16.98 8.37
C GLY A 411 6.89 -16.20 9.49
N GLU A 412 7.63 -15.41 10.30
CA GLU A 412 7.01 -14.59 11.36
C GLU A 412 5.94 -13.61 10.84
N VAL A 413 6.07 -13.14 9.58
CA VAL A 413 5.07 -12.28 8.92
C VAL A 413 3.95 -13.14 8.29
N LEU A 414 4.31 -14.27 7.69
CA LEU A 414 3.38 -15.17 6.99
C LEU A 414 2.43 -15.90 7.94
N ASP A 415 2.89 -16.22 9.16
CA ASP A 415 2.11 -16.88 10.20
C ASP A 415 0.97 -16.00 10.73
N ALA A 416 1.04 -14.68 10.54
CA ALA A 416 -0.04 -13.76 10.90
C ALA A 416 -1.23 -13.80 9.92
N ILE A 417 -1.06 -14.37 8.72
CA ILE A 417 -2.13 -14.48 7.72
C ILE A 417 -3.12 -15.56 8.15
N LYS A 418 -4.35 -15.17 8.45
CA LYS A 418 -5.39 -16.09 8.94
C LYS A 418 -6.15 -16.80 7.82
N HIS A 419 -6.26 -16.20 6.64
CA HIS A 419 -7.04 -16.77 5.55
C HIS A 419 -6.21 -17.84 4.82
N PRO A 420 -6.61 -19.12 4.82
CA PRO A 420 -5.75 -20.23 4.37
C PRO A 420 -5.36 -20.11 2.90
N VAL A 421 -6.30 -19.79 2.01
CA VAL A 421 -6.03 -19.65 0.56
C VAL A 421 -5.09 -18.48 0.26
N ILE A 422 -5.22 -17.36 1.00
CA ILE A 422 -4.35 -16.19 0.83
C ILE A 422 -2.95 -16.52 1.36
N LYS A 423 -2.87 -17.19 2.52
CA LYS A 423 -1.61 -17.66 3.10
C LYS A 423 -0.87 -18.58 2.13
N GLU A 424 -1.53 -19.61 1.61
CA GLU A 424 -0.95 -20.56 0.65
C GLU A 424 -0.46 -19.87 -0.62
N TYR A 425 -1.23 -18.92 -1.14
CA TYR A 425 -0.83 -18.13 -2.30
C TYR A 425 0.45 -17.30 -2.04
N ILE A 426 0.50 -16.57 -0.93
CA ILE A 426 1.70 -15.80 -0.56
C ILE A 426 2.88 -16.72 -0.25
N ASP A 427 2.67 -17.81 0.48
CA ASP A 427 3.69 -18.83 0.77
C ASP A 427 4.32 -19.35 -0.54
N THR A 428 3.50 -19.62 -1.56
CA THR A 428 3.96 -20.06 -2.88
C THR A 428 4.83 -19.01 -3.55
N ILE A 429 4.35 -17.75 -3.65
CA ILE A 429 5.11 -16.67 -4.29
C ILE A 429 6.45 -16.42 -3.57
N ILE A 430 6.43 -16.39 -2.24
CA ILE A 430 7.66 -16.18 -1.45
C ILE A 430 8.63 -17.35 -1.64
N SER A 431 8.13 -18.60 -1.66
CA SER A 431 8.97 -19.78 -1.86
C SER A 431 9.63 -19.78 -3.25
N GLU A 432 8.86 -19.50 -4.30
CA GLU A 432 9.36 -19.35 -5.68
C GLU A 432 10.44 -18.26 -5.77
N ARG A 433 10.21 -17.11 -5.12
CA ARG A 433 11.14 -15.98 -5.10
C ARG A 433 12.43 -16.29 -4.34
N LEU A 434 12.36 -17.14 -3.32
CA LEU A 434 13.53 -17.64 -2.59
C LEU A 434 14.18 -18.86 -3.28
N HIS A 435 13.82 -19.13 -4.55
CA HIS A 435 14.32 -20.21 -5.39
C HIS A 435 14.08 -21.61 -4.82
N LYS A 436 12.90 -21.85 -4.25
CA LYS A 436 12.57 -23.18 -3.69
C LYS A 436 11.12 -23.61 -3.93
N ASN A 437 10.98 -24.85 -4.40
CA ASN A 437 9.75 -25.63 -4.28
C ASN A 437 9.92 -26.52 -3.03
N PHE A 438 9.13 -26.27 -1.98
CA PHE A 438 9.13 -27.09 -0.77
C PHE A 438 8.25 -28.32 -0.91
#